data_AF-A0AAV0WHE6-F1
#
_entry.id   AF-A0AAV0WHE6-F1
#
_cell.length_a   1.000
_cell.length_b   1.000
_cell.length_c   1.000
_cell.angle_alpha   90.00
_cell.angle_beta   90.00
_cell.angle_gamma   90.00
#
_symmetry.space_group_name_H-M   'P 1'
#
loop_
_entity.id
_entity.type
_entity.pdbx_description
1 polymer ?
#
loop_
_entity_poly.entity_id
_entity_poly.type
_entity_poly.pdbx_seq_one_letter_code
_entity_poly.pdbx_strand_id
1 'polypeptide(L)'
;MLKWLVDEELAMLAINTNKLISESDVECIPKRVQCAIIDETIAVGEIKHFFTTDGWTAVQQIINAKKQRATWVCPVCSEDASTKSICCNRCLEWSHFICARVNVKSKQWFCTICKLAAK
;
A
#
# COMPACT_ATOMS: atom_id res chain seq x y z
N MET A 1 3.64 6.24 1.41
CA MET A 1 2.68 5.71 2.39
C MET A 1 1.34 6.44 2.32
N LEU A 2 1.30 7.79 2.40
CA LEU A 2 0.04 8.55 2.28
C LEU A 2 -0.76 8.25 1.00
N LYS A 3 -0.10 8.18 -0.16
CA LYS A 3 -0.71 7.82 -1.45
C LYS A 3 -1.37 6.43 -1.52
N TRP A 4 -1.26 5.61 -0.47
CA TRP A 4 -1.96 4.33 -0.38
C TRP A 4 -3.39 4.50 0.15
N LEU A 5 -3.64 5.62 0.83
CA LEU A 5 -4.86 5.91 1.57
C LEU A 5 -5.63 7.10 0.99
N VAL A 6 -4.97 7.97 0.24
CA VAL A 6 -5.57 9.18 -0.33
C VAL A 6 -5.02 9.45 -1.73
N ASP A 7 -5.70 10.32 -2.47
CA ASP A 7 -5.25 10.81 -3.77
C ASP A 7 -3.86 11.46 -3.70
N GLU A 8 -3.10 11.36 -4.79
CA GLU A 8 -1.71 11.83 -4.86
C GLU A 8 -1.60 13.34 -4.62
N GLU A 9 -2.52 14.13 -5.17
CA GLU A 9 -2.58 15.58 -4.96
C GLU A 9 -2.83 15.94 -3.49
N LEU A 10 -3.72 15.20 -2.83
CA LEU A 10 -4.05 15.42 -1.42
C LEU A 10 -2.89 14.98 -0.50
N ALA A 11 -2.23 13.88 -0.82
CA ALA A 11 -1.01 13.45 -0.12
C ALA A 11 0.08 14.54 -0.21
N MET A 12 0.30 15.08 -1.41
CA MET A 12 1.26 16.17 -1.62
C MET A 12 0.87 17.44 -0.86
N LEU A 13 -0.42 17.78 -0.83
CA LEU A 13 -0.91 18.94 -0.09
C LEU A 13 -0.69 18.76 1.43
N ALA A 14 -1.01 17.59 1.98
CA ALA A 14 -0.82 17.30 3.41
C ALA A 14 0.67 17.27 3.81
N ILE A 15 1.57 16.89 2.91
CA ILE A 15 3.03 16.92 3.16
C ILE A 15 3.57 18.36 3.15
N ASN A 16 3.12 19.16 2.18
CA ASN A 16 3.68 20.50 1.95
C ASN A 16 2.97 21.59 2.77
N THR A 17 1.87 21.28 3.44
CA THR A 17 1.06 22.22 4.22
C THR A 17 0.65 21.59 5.55
N ASN A 18 0.12 22.39 6.48
CA ASN A 18 -0.47 21.87 7.72
C ASN A 18 -1.94 21.46 7.55
N LYS A 19 -2.39 21.16 6.33
CA LYS A 19 -3.76 20.68 6.09
C LYS A 19 -3.88 19.22 6.55
N LEU A 20 -4.79 18.98 7.47
CA LEU A 20 -5.13 17.63 7.93
C LEU A 20 -6.11 16.94 6.97
N ILE A 21 -5.91 15.64 6.79
CA ILE A 21 -6.74 14.74 5.99
C ILE A 21 -7.93 14.29 6.84
N SER A 22 -9.15 14.52 6.35
CA SER A 22 -10.39 14.14 7.02
C SER A 22 -10.85 12.73 6.62
N GLU A 23 -11.87 12.19 7.29
CA GLU A 23 -12.45 10.88 6.96
C GLU A 23 -12.92 10.80 5.50
N SER A 24 -13.56 11.85 4.98
CA SER A 24 -14.07 11.87 3.60
C SER A 24 -12.97 11.81 2.54
N ASP A 25 -11.73 12.11 2.90
CA ASP A 25 -10.58 12.08 2.00
C ASP A 25 -9.92 10.69 1.94
N VAL A 26 -10.24 9.79 2.87
CA VAL A 26 -9.61 8.46 3.00
C VAL A 26 -10.31 7.44 2.09
N GLU A 27 -9.54 6.66 1.34
CA GLU A 27 -10.03 5.55 0.51
C GLU A 27 -10.73 4.49 1.38
N CYS A 28 -12.05 4.46 1.31
CA CYS A 28 -12.88 3.60 2.15
C CYS A 28 -12.93 2.14 1.66
N ILE A 29 -12.48 1.83 0.44
CA ILE A 29 -12.55 0.50 -0.16
C ILE A 29 -11.25 -0.27 0.12
N PRO A 30 -11.22 -1.28 1.01
CA PRO A 30 -9.99 -1.96 1.41
C PRO A 30 -9.24 -2.65 0.26
N LYS A 31 -9.94 -3.00 -0.83
CA LYS A 31 -9.36 -3.62 -2.03
C LYS A 31 -8.54 -2.64 -2.88
N ARG A 32 -8.79 -1.32 -2.77
CA ARG A 32 -8.05 -0.28 -3.49
C ARG A 32 -6.81 0.19 -2.75
N VAL A 33 -6.75 -0.06 -1.44
CA VAL A 33 -5.58 0.23 -0.60
C VAL A 33 -4.52 -0.84 -0.79
N GLN A 34 -3.25 -0.44 -0.98
CA GLN A 34 -2.13 -1.35 -1.17
C GLN A 34 -1.98 -2.33 -0.01
N CYS A 35 -1.72 -3.61 -0.30
CA CYS A 35 -1.59 -4.64 0.74
C CYS A 35 -0.39 -4.40 1.67
N ALA A 36 0.61 -3.65 1.21
CA ALA A 36 1.74 -3.22 2.03
C ALA A 36 1.32 -2.60 3.37
N ILE A 37 0.18 -1.92 3.45
CA ILE A 37 -0.26 -1.22 4.68
C ILE A 37 -0.48 -2.14 5.89
N ILE A 38 -0.66 -3.45 5.69
CA ILE A 38 -0.81 -4.42 6.78
C ILE A 38 0.50 -5.12 7.16
N ASP A 39 1.60 -4.82 6.48
CA ASP A 39 2.92 -5.36 6.78
C ASP A 39 3.43 -4.81 8.13
N GLU A 40 3.76 -5.71 9.05
CA GLU A 40 4.18 -5.38 10.42
C GLU A 40 5.51 -4.64 10.48
N THR A 41 6.32 -4.71 9.40
CA THR A 41 7.58 -3.98 9.32
C THR A 41 7.41 -2.49 9.00
N ILE A 42 6.19 -2.07 8.64
CA ILE A 42 5.89 -0.68 8.29
C ILE A 42 5.36 0.08 9.51
N ALA A 43 6.02 1.19 9.83
CA ALA A 43 5.59 2.11 10.89
C ALA A 43 4.43 3.01 10.43
N VAL A 44 3.26 2.42 10.15
CA VAL A 44 2.07 3.17 9.69
C VAL A 44 1.66 4.28 10.67
N GLY A 45 1.96 4.12 11.97
CA GLY A 45 1.72 5.15 12.97
C GLY A 45 2.44 6.48 12.71
N GLU A 46 3.53 6.48 11.94
CA GLU A 46 4.28 7.71 11.63
C GLU A 46 3.46 8.70 10.80
N ILE A 47 2.49 8.24 10.00
CA ILE A 47 1.65 9.15 9.20
C ILE A 47 0.42 9.68 9.95
N LYS A 48 0.20 9.27 11.21
CA LYS A 48 -0.99 9.69 11.99
C LYS A 48 -1.18 11.20 12.04
N HIS A 49 -0.08 11.95 12.13
CA HIS A 49 -0.12 13.42 12.27
C HIS A 49 -0.64 14.15 11.02
N PHE A 50 -0.74 13.48 9.87
CA PHE A 50 -1.35 14.05 8.66
C PHE A 50 -2.88 13.97 8.67
N PHE A 51 -3.49 13.28 9.63
CA PHE A 51 -4.93 13.04 9.67
C PHE A 51 -5.60 13.78 10.82
N THR A 52 -6.88 14.12 10.65
CA THR A 52 -7.75 14.42 11.78
C THR A 52 -7.99 13.16 12.62
N THR A 53 -8.58 13.30 13.81
CA THR A 53 -8.95 12.15 14.65
C THR A 53 -9.86 11.17 13.90
N ASP A 54 -10.85 11.68 13.19
CA ASP A 54 -11.81 10.86 12.45
C ASP A 54 -11.15 10.25 11.21
N GLY A 55 -10.31 11.01 10.50
CA GLY A 55 -9.53 10.50 9.37
C GLY A 55 -8.60 9.35 9.78
N TRP A 56 -7.93 9.47 10.93
CA TRP A 56 -7.09 8.39 11.44
C TRP A 56 -7.91 7.16 11.85
N THR A 57 -9.09 7.37 12.43
CA THR A 57 -10.01 6.28 12.77
C THR A 57 -10.42 5.50 11.52
N ALA A 58 -10.72 6.18 10.41
CA ALA A 58 -11.02 5.55 9.12
C ALA A 58 -9.84 4.71 8.59
N VAL A 59 -8.61 5.24 8.67
CA VAL A 59 -7.38 4.49 8.32
C VAL A 59 -7.27 3.20 9.15
N GLN A 60 -7.49 3.27 10.47
CA GLN A 60 -7.43 2.11 11.34
C GLN A 60 -8.50 1.06 10.99
N GLN A 61 -9.72 1.50 10.65
CA GLN A 61 -10.78 0.59 10.22
C GLN A 61 -10.40 -0.16 8.94
N ILE A 62 -9.80 0.52 7.96
CA ILE A 62 -9.32 -0.11 6.71
C ILE A 62 -8.23 -1.15 7.01
N ILE A 63 -7.24 -0.79 7.83
CA ILE A 63 -6.15 -1.70 8.21
C ILE A 63 -6.73 -2.93 8.90
N ASN A 64 -7.65 -2.76 9.84
CA ASN A 64 -8.29 -3.86 10.55
C ASN A 64 -9.11 -4.76 9.59
N ALA A 65 -9.87 -4.16 8.68
CA ALA A 65 -10.63 -4.90 7.67
C ALA A 65 -9.71 -5.71 6.74
N LYS A 66 -8.55 -5.15 6.34
CA LYS A 66 -7.55 -5.87 5.55
C LYS A 66 -6.88 -6.99 6.35
N LYS A 67 -6.58 -6.78 7.63
CA LYS A 67 -5.97 -7.82 8.49
C LYS A 67 -6.88 -9.02 8.70
N GLN A 68 -8.19 -8.82 8.84
CA GLN A 68 -9.16 -9.92 8.97
C GLN A 68 -9.26 -10.78 7.70
N ARG A 69 -8.91 -10.22 6.55
CA ARG A 69 -8.88 -10.91 5.24
C ARG A 69 -7.51 -10.71 4.61
N ALA A 70 -6.46 -11.06 5.35
CA ALA A 70 -5.07 -10.90 4.93
C ALA A 70 -4.71 -11.88 3.80
N THR A 71 -5.32 -11.71 2.64
CA THR A 71 -4.89 -12.31 1.39
C THR A 71 -4.02 -11.29 0.67
N TRP A 72 -2.76 -11.65 0.46
CA TRP A 72 -1.91 -10.91 -0.45
C TRP A 72 -2.43 -11.13 -1.85
N VAL A 73 -3.00 -10.11 -2.48
CA VAL A 73 -3.54 -10.25 -3.83
C VAL A 73 -2.49 -9.81 -4.85
N CYS A 74 -2.22 -10.66 -5.84
CA CYS A 74 -1.33 -10.33 -6.93
C CYS A 74 -1.92 -9.19 -7.77
N PRO A 75 -1.22 -8.06 -7.94
CA PRO A 75 -1.75 -6.90 -8.67
C PRO A 75 -1.91 -7.16 -10.18
N VAL A 76 -1.36 -8.26 -10.70
CA VAL A 76 -1.40 -8.61 -12.13
C VAL A 76 -2.59 -9.50 -12.49
N CYS A 77 -2.91 -10.50 -11.65
CA CYS A 77 -3.97 -11.47 -11.94
C CYS A 77 -5.13 -11.42 -10.94
N SER A 78 -5.05 -10.61 -9.89
CA SER A 78 -6.06 -10.51 -8.81
C SER A 78 -6.27 -11.79 -7.99
N GLU A 79 -5.37 -12.77 -8.10
CA GLU A 79 -5.41 -14.01 -7.32
C GLU A 79 -4.48 -13.97 -6.10
N ASP A 80 -4.68 -14.89 -5.15
CA ASP A 80 -3.84 -15.01 -3.94
C ASP A 80 -2.36 -15.24 -4.28
N ALA A 81 -1.51 -14.35 -3.78
CA ALA A 81 -0.07 -14.29 -3.91
C ALA A 81 0.68 -14.85 -2.69
N SER A 82 0.02 -15.65 -1.84
CA SER A 82 0.65 -16.33 -0.70
C SER A 82 1.77 -17.31 -1.09
N THR A 83 1.75 -17.84 -2.32
CA THR A 83 2.73 -18.84 -2.79
C THR A 83 3.40 -18.43 -4.10
N LYS A 84 4.64 -18.91 -4.31
CA LYS A 84 5.46 -18.68 -5.52
C LYS A 84 5.45 -17.21 -5.96
N SER A 85 5.61 -16.32 -5.00
CA SER A 85 5.52 -14.87 -5.18
C SER A 85 6.82 -14.18 -4.79
N ILE A 86 6.96 -12.95 -5.28
CA ILE A 86 8.07 -12.05 -5.00
C ILE A 86 7.51 -10.72 -4.49
N CYS A 87 8.13 -10.20 -3.45
CA CYS A 87 7.80 -8.89 -2.90
C CYS A 87 8.66 -7.81 -3.57
N CYS A 88 8.04 -6.71 -4.00
CA CYS A 88 8.75 -5.54 -4.50
C CYS A 88 9.45 -4.81 -3.35
N ASN A 89 10.77 -4.58 -3.46
CA ASN A 89 11.53 -3.87 -2.44
C ASN A 89 11.19 -2.38 -2.27
N ARG A 90 10.31 -1.81 -3.12
CA ARG A 90 9.87 -0.41 -3.02
C ARG A 90 8.44 -0.27 -2.54
N CYS A 91 7.48 -0.91 -3.21
CA CYS A 91 6.05 -0.79 -2.87
C CYS A 91 5.56 -1.89 -1.93
N LEU A 92 6.38 -2.90 -1.64
CA LEU A 92 6.06 -4.04 -0.78
C LEU A 92 4.84 -4.86 -1.24
N GLU A 93 4.47 -4.72 -2.52
CA GLU A 93 3.45 -5.57 -3.12
C GLU A 93 4.04 -6.91 -3.54
N TRP A 94 3.23 -7.96 -3.36
CA TRP A 94 3.55 -9.33 -3.72
C TRP A 94 2.94 -9.66 -5.07
N SER A 95 3.75 -10.22 -5.97
CA SER A 95 3.30 -10.68 -7.29
C SER A 95 3.78 -12.10 -7.52
N HIS A 96 2.98 -12.95 -8.17
CA HIS A 96 3.47 -14.29 -8.55
C HIS A 96 4.71 -14.19 -9.44
N PHE A 97 5.64 -15.14 -9.32
CA PHE A 97 6.83 -15.19 -10.17
C PHE A 97 6.47 -15.19 -11.67
N ILE A 98 5.41 -15.90 -12.05
CA ILE A 98 4.93 -15.95 -13.44
C ILE A 98 4.39 -14.58 -13.90
N CYS A 99 3.61 -13.91 -13.05
CA CYS A 99 3.05 -12.59 -13.32
C CYS A 99 4.14 -11.52 -13.39
N ALA A 100 5.15 -11.66 -12.54
CA ALA A 100 6.33 -10.79 -12.49
C ALA A 100 7.38 -11.12 -13.56
N ARG A 101 7.22 -12.22 -14.30
CA ARG A 101 8.22 -12.78 -15.24
C ARG A 101 9.61 -12.95 -14.61
N VAL A 102 9.64 -13.44 -13.37
CA VAL A 102 10.87 -13.67 -12.60
C VAL A 102 11.19 -15.16 -12.59
N ASN A 103 12.32 -15.51 -13.17
CA ASN A 103 12.79 -16.90 -13.24
C ASN A 103 13.78 -17.27 -12.11
N VAL A 104 14.34 -16.27 -11.41
CA VAL A 104 15.37 -16.48 -10.37
C VAL A 104 15.11 -15.58 -9.17
N LYS A 105 15.24 -16.13 -7.96
CA LYS A 105 15.15 -15.33 -6.71
C LYS A 105 16.38 -14.41 -6.62
N SER A 106 16.22 -13.15 -6.98
CA SER A 106 17.19 -12.08 -6.71
C SER A 106 17.04 -11.57 -5.28
N LYS A 107 18.14 -11.12 -4.65
CA LYS A 107 18.09 -10.45 -3.34
C LYS A 107 17.30 -9.14 -3.37
N GLN A 108 17.25 -8.49 -4.54
CA GLN A 108 16.48 -7.26 -4.77
C GLN A 108 15.67 -7.38 -6.05
N TRP A 109 14.39 -7.03 -5.97
CA TRP A 109 13.48 -6.99 -7.10
C TRP A 109 12.51 -5.82 -6.98
N PHE A 110 12.20 -5.22 -8.12
CA PHE A 110 11.25 -4.12 -8.25
C PHE A 110 10.19 -4.48 -9.29
N CYS A 111 8.92 -4.23 -8.98
CA CYS A 111 7.84 -4.40 -9.93
C CYS A 111 7.97 -3.42 -11.10
N THR A 112 7.29 -3.70 -12.22
CA THR A 112 7.35 -2.87 -13.43
C THR A 112 6.99 -1.41 -13.15
N ILE A 113 5.98 -1.18 -12.31
CA ILE A 113 5.56 0.17 -11.89
C ILE A 113 6.70 0.88 -11.16
N CYS A 114 7.31 0.23 -10.16
CA CYS A 114 8.41 0.83 -9.40
C CYS A 114 9.70 1.03 -10.21
N LYS A 115 9.92 0.21 -11.24
CA LYS A 115 11.03 0.40 -12.20
C LYS A 115 10.82 1.62 -13.09
N LEU A 116 9.59 1.88 -13.51
CA LEU A 116 9.26 3.04 -14.35
C LEU A 116 9.32 4.35 -13.56
N ALA A 117 8.88 4.35 -12.30
CA ALA A 117 8.95 5.50 -11.39
C ALA A 117 10.36 5.83 -10.86
N ALA A 118 11.41 5.23 -11.43
CA ALA A 118 12.81 5.50 -11.10
C ALA A 118 13.57 6.23 -12.23
N LYS A 119 12.86 6.63 -13.29
CA LYS A 119 13.31 7.59 -14.30
C LYS A 119 12.72 8.95 -14.00
#